data_AF-A0A6A8Q246-F1
#
_entry.id   AF-A0A6A8Q246-F1
#
_cell.length_a   1.000
_cell.length_b   1.000
_cell.length_c   1.000
_cell.angle_alpha   90.00
_cell.angle_beta   90.00
_cell.angle_gamma   90.00
#
_symmetry.space_group_name_H-M   'P 1'
#
loop_
_entity.id
_entity.type
_entity.pdbx_description
1 polymer ?
#
loop_
_entity_poly.entity_id
_entity_poly.type
_entity_poly.pdbx_seq_one_letter_code
_entity_poly.pdbx_strand_id
1 'polypeptide(L)'
;MTLVSQKDLEQSRFKLESEERRIELLQKSKLNVWQQQLDKYEHDLKSLQTSFVQLNKEKEKRYIYAPIDGVIQNVAGISEKSTIYANEQIAEISPNTALIAELYVSTRDVGLLKEGMLARFQVDAFDYNQWGTLEASILEISNDVTFIQDQPVFLVRCKLERDFLKLANGYKGNLKKGMTLQGRFIVTKRVPMY
;
A
#
# COMPACT_ATOMS: atom_id res chain seq x y z
N MET A 1 -72.16 -54.55 -19.25
CA MET A 1 -70.79 -55.09 -19.40
C MET A 1 -70.45 -55.02 -20.88
N THR A 2 -69.63 -54.05 -21.30
CA THR A 2 -69.33 -53.77 -22.71
C THR A 2 -68.07 -54.52 -23.13
N LEU A 3 -68.16 -55.28 -24.22
CA LEU A 3 -67.03 -55.97 -24.83
C LEU A 3 -66.30 -54.98 -25.74
N VAL A 4 -65.07 -54.63 -25.39
CA VAL A 4 -64.21 -53.74 -26.19
C VAL A 4 -63.32 -54.61 -27.07
N SER A 5 -63.21 -54.26 -28.36
CA SER A 5 -62.31 -54.92 -29.31
C SER A 5 -60.85 -54.79 -28.84
N GLN A 6 -60.11 -55.90 -28.83
CA GLN A 6 -58.69 -55.92 -28.42
C GLN A 6 -57.84 -54.91 -29.21
N LYS A 7 -58.18 -54.71 -30.49
CA LYS A 7 -57.52 -53.76 -31.39
C LYS A 7 -57.74 -52.29 -31.00
N ASP A 8 -58.95 -51.93 -30.54
CA ASP A 8 -59.26 -50.57 -30.12
C ASP A 8 -58.59 -50.24 -28.77
N LEU A 9 -58.48 -51.25 -27.90
CA LEU A 9 -57.75 -51.16 -26.63
C LEU A 9 -56.25 -50.95 -26.86
N GLU A 10 -55.66 -51.67 -27.81
CA GLU A 10 -54.25 -51.48 -28.21
C GLU A 10 -54.00 -50.12 -28.87
N GLN A 11 -54.89 -49.65 -29.75
CA GLN A 11 -54.78 -48.31 -30.33
C GLN A 11 -54.87 -47.20 -29.29
N SER A 12 -55.77 -47.33 -28.31
CA SER A 12 -55.90 -46.36 -27.22
C SER A 12 -54.65 -46.34 -26.33
N ARG A 13 -54.09 -47.52 -26.02
CA ARG A 13 -52.81 -47.63 -25.29
C ARG A 13 -51.65 -47.00 -26.04
N PHE A 14 -51.51 -47.28 -27.34
CA PHE A 14 -50.46 -46.69 -28.16
C PHE A 14 -50.57 -45.16 -28.23
N LYS A 15 -51.79 -44.63 -28.36
CA LYS A 15 -52.03 -43.17 -28.30
C LYS A 15 -51.62 -42.58 -26.96
N LEU A 16 -52.00 -43.21 -25.85
CA LEU A 16 -51.63 -42.77 -24.50
C LEU A 16 -50.09 -42.72 -24.35
N GLU A 17 -49.40 -43.81 -24.73
CA GLU A 17 -47.94 -43.90 -24.66
C GLU A 17 -47.25 -42.86 -25.56
N SER A 18 -47.83 -42.55 -26.73
CA SER A 18 -47.31 -41.52 -27.63
C SER A 18 -47.47 -40.10 -27.06
N GLU A 19 -48.59 -39.81 -26.39
CA GLU A 19 -48.81 -38.52 -25.73
C GLU A 19 -47.97 -38.36 -24.47
N GLU A 20 -47.79 -39.44 -23.69
CA GLU A 20 -46.89 -39.47 -22.55
C GLU A 20 -45.44 -39.17 -22.97
N ARG A 21 -44.95 -39.84 -24.03
CA ARG A 21 -43.63 -39.53 -24.62
C ARG A 21 -43.55 -38.07 -25.10
N ARG A 22 -44.62 -37.54 -25.71
CA ARG A 22 -44.65 -36.15 -26.17
C ARG A 22 -44.55 -35.17 -25.00
N ILE A 23 -45.25 -35.42 -23.90
CA ILE A 23 -45.18 -34.62 -22.66
C ILE A 23 -43.75 -34.68 -22.08
N GLU A 24 -43.15 -35.86 -22.00
CA GLU A 24 -41.79 -36.02 -21.45
C GLU A 24 -40.74 -35.26 -22.30
N LEU A 25 -40.85 -35.34 -23.63
CA LEU A 25 -39.98 -34.60 -24.54
C LEU A 25 -40.16 -33.08 -24.41
N LEU A 26 -41.41 -32.60 -24.27
CA LEU A 26 -41.69 -31.18 -24.04
C LEU A 26 -41.12 -30.71 -22.71
N GLN A 27 -41.27 -31.48 -21.64
CA GLN A 27 -40.70 -31.16 -20.33
C GLN A 27 -39.17 -31.08 -20.38
N LYS A 28 -38.50 -32.08 -20.97
CA LYS A 28 -37.03 -32.07 -21.15
C LYS A 28 -36.56 -30.89 -21.98
N SER A 29 -37.27 -30.59 -23.08
CA SER A 29 -36.96 -29.44 -23.93
C SER A 29 -37.09 -28.11 -23.16
N LYS A 30 -38.17 -27.93 -22.39
CA LYS A 30 -38.37 -26.73 -21.57
C LYS A 30 -37.31 -26.58 -20.48
N LEU A 31 -36.95 -27.68 -19.80
CA LEU A 31 -35.88 -27.68 -18.80
C LEU A 31 -34.53 -27.25 -19.41
N ASN A 32 -34.17 -27.79 -20.58
CA ASN A 32 -32.95 -27.40 -21.27
C ASN A 32 -32.94 -25.91 -21.64
N VAL A 33 -34.08 -25.37 -22.12
CA VAL A 33 -34.20 -23.94 -22.45
C VAL A 33 -34.05 -23.07 -21.19
N TRP A 34 -34.68 -23.45 -20.08
CA TRP A 34 -34.56 -22.71 -18.83
C TRP A 34 -33.15 -22.79 -18.24
N GLN A 35 -32.48 -23.94 -18.34
CA GLN A 35 -31.08 -24.09 -17.95
C GLN A 35 -30.18 -23.14 -18.75
N GLN A 36 -30.33 -23.11 -20.08
CA GLN A 36 -29.57 -22.20 -20.95
C GLN A 36 -29.85 -20.72 -20.66
N GLN A 37 -31.10 -20.38 -20.34
CA GLN A 37 -31.47 -19.02 -19.95
C GLN A 37 -30.85 -18.63 -18.61
N LEU A 38 -30.90 -19.53 -17.62
CA LEU A 38 -30.26 -19.32 -16.32
C LEU A 38 -28.76 -19.07 -16.48
N ASP A 39 -28.07 -19.96 -17.20
CA ASP A 39 -26.64 -19.84 -17.45
C ASP A 39 -26.34 -18.49 -18.14
N LYS A 40 -27.13 -18.11 -19.15
CA LYS A 40 -26.98 -16.81 -19.82
C LYS A 40 -27.12 -15.64 -18.84
N TYR A 41 -28.18 -15.62 -18.04
CA TYR A 41 -28.40 -14.53 -17.09
C TYR A 41 -27.32 -14.47 -16.01
N GLU A 42 -26.79 -15.60 -15.56
CA GLU A 42 -25.67 -15.63 -14.62
C GLU A 42 -24.39 -15.04 -15.24
N HIS A 43 -24.09 -15.39 -16.50
CA HIS A 43 -22.96 -14.82 -17.22
C HIS A 43 -23.12 -13.31 -17.44
N ASP A 44 -24.31 -12.86 -17.86
CA ASP A 44 -24.63 -11.45 -18.07
C ASP A 44 -24.49 -10.67 -16.75
N LEU A 45 -25.02 -11.20 -15.65
CA LEU A 45 -24.93 -10.61 -14.32
C LEU A 45 -23.46 -10.47 -13.88
N LYS A 46 -22.66 -11.52 -14.05
CA LYS A 46 -21.23 -11.50 -13.71
C LYS A 46 -20.44 -10.48 -14.57
N SER A 47 -20.75 -10.40 -15.85
CA SER A 47 -20.15 -9.41 -16.77
C SER A 47 -20.50 -7.99 -16.36
N LEU A 48 -21.78 -7.75 -16.02
CA LEU A 48 -22.26 -6.44 -15.61
C LEU A 48 -21.67 -6.01 -14.26
N GLN A 49 -21.54 -6.92 -13.30
CA GLN A 49 -20.86 -6.67 -12.03
C GLN A 49 -19.39 -6.29 -12.24
N THR A 50 -18.68 -7.01 -13.12
CA THR A 50 -17.28 -6.72 -13.44
C THR A 50 -17.14 -5.33 -14.07
N SER A 51 -18.04 -5.01 -15.01
CA SER A 51 -18.09 -3.69 -15.67
C SER A 51 -18.38 -2.57 -14.68
N PHE A 52 -19.29 -2.79 -13.73
CA PHE A 52 -19.61 -1.85 -12.67
C PHE A 52 -18.41 -1.57 -11.75
N VAL A 53 -17.68 -2.61 -11.34
CA VAL A 53 -16.46 -2.45 -10.54
C VAL A 53 -15.38 -1.70 -11.31
N GLN A 54 -15.22 -1.99 -12.61
CA GLN A 54 -14.26 -1.28 -13.45
C GLN A 54 -14.62 0.20 -13.61
N LEU A 55 -15.87 0.52 -13.90
CA LEU A 55 -16.34 1.91 -14.03
C LEU A 55 -16.19 2.69 -12.72
N ASN A 56 -16.42 2.06 -11.56
CA ASN A 56 -16.18 2.71 -10.27
C ASN A 56 -14.69 3.00 -10.06
N LYS A 57 -13.80 2.07 -10.39
CA LYS A 57 -12.35 2.32 -10.32
C LYS A 57 -11.91 3.44 -11.27
N GLU A 58 -12.49 3.53 -12.46
CA GLU A 58 -12.21 4.62 -13.41
C GLU A 58 -12.71 5.97 -12.88
N LYS A 59 -13.88 5.98 -12.25
CA LYS A 59 -14.43 7.18 -11.60
C LYS A 59 -13.54 7.66 -10.45
N GLU A 60 -13.01 6.76 -9.64
CA GLU A 60 -12.08 7.10 -8.55
C GLU A 60 -10.80 7.75 -9.09
N LYS A 61 -10.26 7.26 -10.22
CA LYS A 61 -9.07 7.84 -10.87
C LYS A 61 -9.25 9.27 -11.39
N ARG A 62 -10.48 9.78 -11.46
CA ARG A 62 -10.74 11.18 -11.84
C ARG A 62 -10.33 12.17 -10.75
N TYR A 63 -10.23 11.71 -9.50
CA TYR A 63 -9.81 12.50 -8.37
C TYR A 63 -8.44 12.03 -7.92
N ILE A 64 -7.49 12.96 -7.84
CA ILE A 64 -6.15 12.68 -7.34
C ILE A 64 -6.11 13.18 -5.90
N TYR A 65 -5.92 12.26 -4.96
CA TYR A 65 -5.81 12.55 -3.54
C TYR A 65 -4.34 12.44 -3.10
N ALA A 66 -3.97 13.23 -2.10
CA ALA A 66 -2.69 13.06 -1.43
C ALA A 66 -2.66 11.71 -0.70
N PRO A 67 -1.66 10.83 -0.94
CA PRO A 67 -1.56 9.56 -0.23
C PRO A 67 -1.14 9.72 1.24
N ILE A 68 -0.57 10.88 1.61
CA ILE A 68 -0.03 11.18 2.93
C ILE A 68 -0.23 12.66 3.28
N ASP A 69 -0.30 12.93 4.58
CA ASP A 69 -0.31 14.31 5.10
C ASP A 69 1.09 14.92 5.00
N GLY A 70 1.15 16.16 4.51
CA GLY A 70 2.43 16.83 4.29
C GLY A 70 2.31 18.22 3.67
N VAL A 71 3.46 18.76 3.28
CA VAL A 71 3.56 20.00 2.52
C VAL A 71 3.79 19.68 1.05
N ILE A 72 2.96 20.25 0.19
CA ILE A 72 3.09 20.11 -1.26
C ILE A 72 4.28 20.97 -1.75
N GLN A 73 5.13 20.37 -2.56
CA GLN A 73 6.30 20.97 -3.20
C GLN A 73 6.26 20.67 -4.71
N ASN A 74 7.03 21.43 -5.50
CA ASN A 74 7.25 21.17 -6.93
C ASN A 74 5.95 20.90 -7.72
N VAL A 75 4.95 21.77 -7.56
CA VAL A 75 3.66 21.66 -8.25
C VAL A 75 3.87 21.95 -9.73
N ALA A 76 3.52 20.99 -10.59
CA ALA A 76 3.44 21.21 -12.02
C ALA A 76 2.42 22.32 -12.29
N GLY A 77 2.73 23.23 -13.22
CA GLY A 77 1.88 24.38 -13.57
C GLY A 77 0.58 23.99 -14.30
N ILE A 78 -0.23 23.15 -13.67
CA ILE A 78 -1.48 22.61 -14.16
C ILE A 78 -2.53 23.71 -14.04
N SER A 79 -3.27 23.94 -15.11
CA SER A 79 -4.31 24.96 -15.20
C SER A 79 -5.61 24.35 -15.65
N GLU A 80 -6.71 25.08 -15.50
CA GLU A 80 -7.99 24.63 -16.01
C GLU A 80 -7.88 24.39 -17.52
N LYS A 81 -8.28 23.19 -17.98
CA LYS A 81 -8.18 22.68 -19.37
C LYS A 81 -6.79 22.17 -19.80
N SER A 82 -5.81 22.07 -18.90
CA SER A 82 -4.57 21.34 -19.22
C SER A 82 -4.83 19.83 -19.29
N THR A 83 -4.23 19.16 -20.28
CA THR A 83 -4.23 17.69 -20.39
C THR A 83 -3.11 17.12 -19.54
N ILE A 84 -3.41 16.07 -18.76
CA ILE A 84 -2.45 15.35 -17.92
C ILE A 84 -2.32 13.92 -18.46
N TYR A 85 -1.10 13.42 -18.60
CA TYR A 85 -0.84 12.06 -19.07
C TYR A 85 -0.68 11.09 -17.89
N ALA A 86 -0.87 9.80 -18.17
CA ALA A 86 -0.57 8.76 -17.19
C ALA A 86 0.92 8.81 -16.81
N ASN A 87 1.21 8.64 -15.52
CA ASN A 87 2.56 8.72 -14.94
C ASN A 87 3.24 10.10 -15.01
N GLU A 88 2.52 11.15 -15.37
CA GLU A 88 3.03 12.51 -15.28
C GLU A 88 3.13 12.96 -13.82
N GLN A 89 4.29 13.48 -13.43
CA GLN A 89 4.49 14.00 -12.08
C GLN A 89 3.81 15.36 -11.94
N ILE A 90 2.75 15.43 -11.13
CA ILE A 90 1.96 16.65 -10.94
C ILE A 90 2.41 17.49 -9.72
N ALA A 91 2.97 16.85 -8.70
CA ALA A 91 3.38 17.47 -7.45
C ALA A 91 4.22 16.47 -6.65
N GLU A 92 4.98 16.99 -5.70
CA GLU A 92 5.70 16.21 -4.69
C GLU A 92 5.11 16.52 -3.31
N ILE A 93 4.98 15.53 -2.44
CA ILE A 93 4.49 15.73 -1.08
C ILE A 93 5.60 15.39 -0.12
N SER A 94 6.00 16.37 0.70
CA SER A 94 6.93 16.13 1.79
C SER A 94 6.14 15.83 3.07
N PRO A 95 6.20 14.60 3.61
CA PRO A 95 5.37 14.19 4.73
C PRO A 95 5.60 15.06 5.98
N ASN A 96 4.53 15.34 6.74
CA ASN A 96 4.61 15.95 8.07
C ASN A 96 4.89 14.90 9.15
N THR A 97 5.84 14.00 8.89
CA THR A 97 6.25 12.95 9.82
C THR A 97 7.39 13.41 10.72
N ALA A 98 7.63 12.67 11.81
CA ALA A 98 8.76 12.90 12.68
C ALA A 98 10.08 12.90 11.88
N LEU A 99 10.96 13.86 12.18
CA LEU A 99 12.28 13.92 11.60
C LEU A 99 13.10 12.70 12.04
N ILE A 100 13.67 12.01 11.06
CA ILE A 100 14.62 10.92 11.26
C ILE A 100 15.99 11.43 10.86
N ALA A 101 16.99 11.18 11.69
CA ALA A 101 18.37 11.47 11.36
C ALA A 101 18.98 10.26 10.66
N GLU A 102 19.57 10.49 9.49
CA GLU A 102 20.30 9.49 8.73
C GLU A 102 21.80 9.72 8.88
N LEU A 103 22.53 8.69 9.34
CA LEU A 103 23.97 8.76 9.55
C LEU A 103 24.67 7.63 8.81
N TYR A 104 25.77 7.97 8.15
CA TYR A 104 26.66 7.00 7.55
C TYR A 104 27.73 6.59 8.56
N VAL A 105 27.81 5.30 8.85
CA VAL A 105 28.71 4.72 9.83
C VAL A 105 29.66 3.74 9.16
N SER A 106 30.94 3.76 9.56
CA SER A 106 31.93 2.85 8.99
C SER A 106 31.61 1.37 9.30
N THR A 107 32.08 0.45 8.47
CA THR A 107 31.95 -1.01 8.69
C THR A 107 32.52 -1.47 10.04
N ARG A 108 33.54 -0.78 10.55
CA ARG A 108 34.16 -1.08 11.85
C ARG A 108 33.25 -0.74 13.02
N ASP A 109 32.56 0.39 12.92
CA ASP A 109 31.76 0.92 14.03
C ASP A 109 30.33 0.38 14.04
N VAL A 110 29.77 0.04 12.87
CA VAL A 110 28.41 -0.50 12.78
C VAL A 110 28.24 -1.79 13.58
N GLY A 111 29.29 -2.63 13.66
CA GLY A 111 29.26 -3.90 14.40
C GLY A 111 29.11 -3.73 15.92
N LEU A 112 29.30 -2.51 16.43
CA LEU A 112 29.12 -2.15 17.84
C LEU A 112 27.75 -1.52 18.11
N LEU A 113 27.00 -1.16 17.06
CA LEU A 113 25.70 -0.53 17.17
C LEU A 113 24.59 -1.57 17.22
N LYS A 114 23.51 -1.24 17.94
CA LYS A 114 22.28 -2.03 18.00
C LYS A 114 21.09 -1.10 18.00
N GLU A 115 19.97 -1.56 17.46
CA GLU A 115 18.69 -0.87 17.57
C GLU A 115 18.36 -0.57 19.04
N GLY A 116 17.77 0.61 19.28
CA GLY A 116 17.46 1.12 20.61
C GLY A 116 18.61 1.80 21.35
N MET A 117 19.85 1.75 20.85
CA MET A 117 20.97 2.48 21.50
C MET A 117 20.76 4.00 21.43
N LEU A 118 21.20 4.69 22.48
CA LEU A 118 21.15 6.15 22.55
C LEU A 118 22.26 6.80 21.73
N ALA A 119 21.90 7.86 21.03
CA ALA A 119 22.77 8.71 20.25
C ALA A 119 22.59 10.18 20.64
N ARG A 120 23.66 10.97 20.52
CA ARG A 120 23.62 12.43 20.67
C ARG A 120 24.06 13.09 19.37
N PHE A 121 23.22 13.98 18.85
CA PHE A 121 23.47 14.72 17.62
C PHE A 121 23.79 16.19 17.89
N GLN A 122 24.79 16.69 17.18
CA GLN A 122 25.13 18.11 17.07
C GLN A 122 24.67 18.57 15.68
N VAL A 123 23.83 19.59 15.61
CA VAL A 123 23.30 20.10 14.34
C VAL A 123 24.19 21.24 13.90
N ASP A 124 24.76 21.18 12.69
CA ASP A 124 25.78 22.14 12.25
C ASP A 124 25.24 23.57 12.15
N ALA A 125 23.93 23.72 11.90
CA ALA A 125 23.24 25.00 11.84
C ALA A 125 23.10 25.71 13.20
N PHE A 126 23.39 25.03 14.31
CA PHE A 126 23.24 25.57 15.67
C PHE A 126 24.55 25.40 16.47
N ASP A 127 25.01 26.46 17.13
CA ASP A 127 26.20 26.38 17.99
C ASP A 127 25.95 25.44 19.18
N TYR A 128 26.64 24.30 19.21
CA TYR A 128 26.45 23.28 20.24
C TYR A 128 26.72 23.78 21.67
N ASN A 129 27.56 24.81 21.84
CA ASN A 129 27.84 25.38 23.17
C ASN A 129 26.63 26.13 23.74
N GLN A 130 25.80 26.70 22.86
CA GLN A 130 24.65 27.50 23.25
C GLN A 130 23.34 26.71 23.21
N TRP A 131 23.22 25.81 22.23
CA TRP A 131 22.00 25.07 21.94
C TRP A 131 22.01 23.62 22.46
N GLY A 132 23.18 23.10 22.83
CA GLY A 132 23.36 21.75 23.34
C GLY A 132 23.33 20.67 22.24
N THR A 133 22.95 19.46 22.64
CA THR A 133 22.84 18.29 21.75
C THR A 133 21.42 17.76 21.70
N LEU A 134 21.06 17.18 20.56
CA LEU A 134 19.81 16.47 20.38
C LEU A 134 19.97 15.00 20.81
N GLU A 135 19.06 14.52 21.65
CA GLU A 135 19.01 13.11 22.03
C GLU A 135 18.18 12.32 21.02
N ALA A 136 18.65 11.12 20.72
CA ALA A 136 18.04 10.23 19.75
C ALA A 136 18.28 8.77 20.12
N SER A 137 17.50 7.89 19.50
CA SER A 137 17.65 6.44 19.60
C SER A 137 17.79 5.82 18.20
N ILE A 138 18.62 4.78 18.08
CA ILE A 138 18.75 4.04 16.82
C ILE A 138 17.43 3.32 16.55
N LEU A 139 16.82 3.64 15.41
CA LEU A 139 15.58 3.03 14.95
C LEU A 139 15.87 1.79 14.11
N GLU A 140 16.84 1.90 13.20
CA GLU A 140 17.16 0.83 12.25
C GLU A 140 18.62 0.98 11.79
N ILE A 141 19.27 -0.15 11.54
CA ILE A 141 20.58 -0.22 10.90
C ILE A 141 20.39 -0.93 9.55
N SER A 142 20.72 -0.26 8.46
CA SER A 142 20.64 -0.84 7.11
C SER A 142 21.51 -2.09 7.02
N ASN A 143 20.97 -3.15 6.42
CA ASN A 143 21.73 -4.37 6.12
C ASN A 143 22.62 -4.20 4.88
N ASP A 144 22.36 -3.18 4.06
CA ASP A 144 23.08 -2.92 2.82
C ASP A 144 24.22 -1.92 3.03
N VAL A 145 25.37 -2.23 2.42
CA VAL A 145 26.56 -1.36 2.37
C VAL A 145 26.43 -0.39 1.20
N THR A 146 26.68 0.89 1.46
CA THR A 146 26.80 1.95 0.46
C THR A 146 28.25 2.44 0.42
N PHE A 147 28.71 2.95 -0.73
CA PHE A 147 30.04 3.54 -0.83
C PHE A 147 29.94 5.06 -0.83
N ILE A 148 30.64 5.70 0.10
CA ILE A 148 30.83 7.16 0.13
C ILE A 148 32.31 7.42 0.03
N GLN A 149 32.73 8.20 -0.99
CA GLN A 149 34.14 8.47 -1.26
C GLN A 149 34.99 7.19 -1.31
N ASP A 150 34.47 6.16 -1.97
CA ASP A 150 35.12 4.84 -2.12
C ASP A 150 35.34 4.05 -0.81
N GLN A 151 34.70 4.49 0.29
CA GLN A 151 34.70 3.77 1.56
C GLN A 151 33.34 3.11 1.82
N PRO A 152 33.32 1.83 2.26
CA PRO A 152 32.08 1.14 2.60
C PRO A 152 31.52 1.70 3.92
N VAL A 153 30.28 2.16 3.86
CA VAL A 153 29.52 2.70 4.98
C VAL A 153 28.14 2.05 5.07
N PHE A 154 27.60 1.98 6.27
CA PHE A 154 26.25 1.54 6.56
C PHE A 154 25.37 2.73 6.93
N LEU A 155 24.13 2.72 6.44
CA LEU A 155 23.14 3.74 6.78
C LEU A 155 22.47 3.37 8.11
N VAL A 156 22.55 4.26 9.09
CA VAL A 156 21.89 4.12 10.39
C VAL A 156 20.83 5.19 10.53
N ARG A 157 19.58 4.78 10.76
CA ARG A 157 18.44 5.68 10.97
C ARG A 157 18.18 5.84 12.46
N CYS A 158 18.09 7.08 12.90
CA CYS A 158 17.86 7.40 14.30
C CYS A 158 16.61 8.26 14.47
N LYS A 159 15.77 7.88 15.43
CA LYS A 159 14.60 8.64 15.85
C LYS A 159 15.04 9.74 16.81
N LEU A 160 14.64 10.97 16.52
CA LEU A 160 14.90 12.12 17.37
C LEU A 160 13.85 12.18 18.49
N GLU A 161 14.27 12.42 19.73
CA GLU A 161 13.35 12.59 20.87
C GLU A 161 12.55 13.91 20.79
N ARG A 162 13.09 14.89 20.08
CA ARG A 162 12.49 16.21 19.84
C ARG A 162 12.92 16.76 18.48
N ASP A 163 12.12 17.67 17.94
CA ASP A 163 12.34 18.35 16.67
C ASP A 163 12.78 19.81 16.84
N PHE A 164 13.19 20.20 18.05
CA PHE A 164 13.71 21.53 18.36
C PHE A 164 14.92 21.47 19.31
N LEU A 165 15.78 22.47 19.22
CA LEU A 165 16.78 22.81 20.23
C LEU A 165 16.34 24.06 21.00
N LYS A 166 16.78 24.18 22.25
CA LYS A 166 16.46 25.33 23.10
C LYS A 166 17.74 26.01 23.56
N LEU A 167 17.77 27.33 23.47
CA LEU A 167 18.77 28.16 24.15
C LEU A 167 18.45 28.27 25.65
N ALA A 168 19.46 28.64 26.44
CA ALA A 168 19.33 28.94 27.86
C ALA A 168 18.28 30.04 28.16
N ASN A 169 18.06 30.97 27.21
CA ASN A 169 17.05 32.02 27.31
C ASN A 169 15.61 31.56 26.98
N GLY A 170 15.40 30.27 26.66
CA GLY A 170 14.10 29.69 26.36
C GLY A 170 13.67 29.76 24.89
N TYR A 171 14.44 30.40 24.01
CA TYR A 171 14.14 30.45 22.59
C TYR A 171 14.28 29.06 21.94
N LYS A 172 13.30 28.68 21.10
CA LYS A 172 13.25 27.39 20.42
C LYS A 172 13.63 27.54 18.95
N GLY A 173 14.60 26.73 18.51
CA GLY A 173 15.02 26.60 17.12
C GLY A 173 14.53 25.26 16.61
N ASN A 174 13.59 25.28 15.67
CA ASN A 174 13.06 24.06 15.07
C ASN A 174 14.05 23.51 14.04
N LEU A 175 14.24 22.19 14.06
CA LEU A 175 15.00 21.50 13.02
C LEU A 175 14.19 21.50 11.72
N LYS A 176 14.91 21.61 10.59
CA LYS A 176 14.33 21.52 9.25
C LYS A 176 14.99 20.39 8.48
N LYS A 177 14.24 19.80 7.55
CA LYS A 177 14.77 18.82 6.59
C LYS A 177 15.92 19.45 5.80
N GLY A 178 16.97 18.68 5.56
CA GLY A 178 18.18 19.13 4.85
C GLY A 178 19.26 19.77 5.75
N MET A 179 19.03 19.94 7.05
CA MET A 179 20.09 20.31 7.98
C MET A 179 21.11 19.16 8.14
N THR A 180 22.39 19.49 8.15
CA THR A 180 23.46 18.53 8.44
C THR A 180 23.69 18.40 9.94
N LEU A 181 24.10 17.21 10.36
CA LEU A 181 24.33 16.88 11.76
C LEU A 181 25.49 15.89 11.90
N GLN A 182 26.12 15.91 13.06
CA GLN A 182 27.15 14.96 13.47
C GLN A 182 26.68 14.19 14.70
N GLY A 183 26.84 12.87 14.67
CA GLY A 183 26.36 12.00 15.73
C GLY A 183 27.43 11.25 16.48
N ARG A 184 27.20 11.11 17.79
CA ARG A 184 27.98 10.22 18.66
C ARG A 184 27.05 9.20 19.29
N PHE A 185 27.33 7.94 19.03
CA PHE A 185 26.61 6.80 19.63
C PHE A 185 27.19 6.48 21.01
N ILE A 186 26.32 6.22 21.98
CA ILE A 186 26.72 5.86 23.34
C ILE A 186 26.90 4.34 23.42
N VAL A 187 28.12 3.88 23.12
CA VAL A 187 28.47 2.46 23.25
C VAL A 187 28.88 2.19 24.69
N THR A 188 28.01 1.55 25.47
CA THR A 188 28.37 1.12 26.83
C THR A 188 29.32 -0.06 26.74
N LYS A 189 30.63 0.21 26.74
CA LYS A 189 31.63 -0.81 27.11
C LYS A 189 31.65 -0.93 28.63
N ARG A 190 31.04 -2.00 29.15
CA ARG A 190 31.45 -2.58 30.42
C ARG A 190 31.75 -4.06 30.20
N VAL A 191 33.01 -4.36 29.91
CA VAL A 191 33.63 -5.59 30.40
C VAL A 191 35.07 -5.25 30.81
N PRO A 192 35.29 -4.84 32.07
CA PRO A 192 36.58 -5.05 32.69
C PRO A 192 36.62 -6.50 33.16
N MET A 193 37.61 -7.30 32.76
CA MET A 193 38.02 -8.48 33.53
C MET A 193 39.40 -8.95 33.05
N TYR A 194 40.37 -8.73 33.96
CA TYR A 194 41.68 -9.35 34.19
C TYR A 194 42.64 -9.58 33.02
#